data_AF-M1DI67-F1
#
_entry.id   AF-M1DI67-F1
#
_cell.length_a   1.000
_cell.length_b   1.000
_cell.length_c   1.000
_cell.angle_alpha   90.00
_cell.angle_beta   90.00
_cell.angle_gamma   90.00
#
_symmetry.space_group_name_H-M   'P 1'
#
loop_
_entity.id
_entity.type
_entity.pdbx_description
1 polymer ?
#
loop_
_entity_poly.entity_id
_entity_poly.type
_entity_poly.pdbx_seq_one_letter_code
_entity_poly.pdbx_strand_id
1 'polypeptide(L)'
;MLESVEDSNPSASLPYGLLVSRIIVDSLVDLSNYKPVEINATYDTKTFSSMGYVLVNDKWHKKESLQARAETSKATRVSADSASALLQEVGDIKTRLTRLESNVMVMQDCLNKNLQHSKDTSTDVRKIKLAMEDLKKEGVKTVNRLIKQVDSIKAGAESSHNELAVSVQTSYSNFSKDVERSYDSFCRNILKTLKYFLGRR
;
A
#
# COMPACT_ATOMS: atom_id res chain seq x y z
N MET A 1 -36.42 -25.59 -7.56
CA MET A 1 -37.58 -24.68 -7.45
C MET A 1 -37.66 -23.88 -8.73
N LEU A 2 -38.85 -23.76 -9.34
CA LEU A 2 -39.06 -23.05 -10.61
C LEU A 2 -38.80 -21.55 -10.44
N GLU A 3 -38.03 -20.97 -11.36
CA GLU A 3 -37.88 -19.52 -11.49
C GLU A 3 -39.17 -18.92 -12.06
N SER A 4 -39.79 -18.00 -11.33
CA SER A 4 -40.84 -17.11 -11.85
C SER A 4 -40.41 -15.66 -11.65
N VAL A 5 -40.58 -14.88 -12.71
CA VAL A 5 -40.04 -13.53 -12.96
C VAL A 5 -40.96 -12.41 -12.43
N GLU A 6 -42.02 -12.72 -11.69
CA GLU A 6 -42.96 -11.70 -11.24
C GLU A 6 -43.10 -11.71 -9.73
N ASP A 7 -42.31 -10.85 -9.07
CA ASP A 7 -42.64 -10.37 -7.74
C ASP A 7 -42.68 -8.83 -7.76
N SER A 8 -43.88 -8.30 -7.57
CA SER A 8 -44.23 -6.88 -7.75
C SER A 8 -43.74 -5.96 -6.61
N ASN A 9 -42.82 -6.41 -5.75
CA ASN A 9 -42.28 -5.60 -4.67
C ASN A 9 -40.78 -5.82 -4.45
N PRO A 10 -39.90 -4.97 -5.04
CA PRO A 10 -38.44 -5.05 -4.89
C PRO A 10 -37.93 -4.69 -3.47
N SER A 11 -38.83 -4.56 -2.49
CA SER A 11 -38.58 -3.99 -1.17
C SER A 11 -38.13 -5.02 -0.11
N ALA A 12 -38.39 -6.32 -0.36
CA ALA A 12 -38.10 -7.40 0.57
C ALA A 12 -36.90 -8.22 0.08
N SER A 13 -35.69 -7.86 0.53
CA SER A 13 -34.52 -8.70 0.28
C SER A 13 -34.38 -9.71 1.43
N LEU A 14 -34.36 -11.01 1.12
CA LEU A 14 -34.10 -12.08 2.10
C LEU A 14 -32.78 -11.91 2.87
N PRO A 15 -31.65 -11.46 2.26
CA PRO A 15 -30.41 -11.23 3.02
C PRO A 15 -30.60 -10.23 4.17
N TYR A 16 -31.25 -9.09 3.89
CA TYR A 16 -31.56 -8.09 4.93
C TYR A 16 -32.63 -8.58 5.90
N GLY A 17 -33.63 -9.34 5.45
CA GLY A 17 -34.64 -9.96 6.31
C GLY A 17 -34.02 -10.95 7.31
N LEU A 18 -33.13 -11.83 6.86
CA LEU A 18 -32.41 -12.78 7.72
C LEU A 18 -31.51 -12.07 8.74
N LEU A 19 -30.79 -11.03 8.30
CA LEU A 19 -29.93 -10.24 9.18
C LEU A 19 -30.74 -9.52 10.26
N VAL A 20 -31.85 -8.87 9.87
CA VAL A 20 -32.77 -8.21 10.80
C VAL A 20 -33.36 -9.20 11.78
N SER A 21 -33.86 -10.35 11.31
CA SER A 21 -34.39 -11.40 12.18
C SER A 21 -33.36 -11.88 13.19
N ARG A 22 -32.10 -12.04 12.77
CA ARG A 22 -31.02 -12.43 13.67
C ARG A 22 -30.70 -11.37 14.71
N ILE A 23 -30.63 -10.09 14.31
CA ILE A 23 -30.45 -8.97 15.25
C ILE A 23 -31.60 -8.92 16.26
N ILE A 24 -32.84 -9.10 15.84
CA ILE A 24 -34.01 -9.09 16.72
C ILE A 24 -33.95 -10.25 17.73
N VAL A 25 -33.59 -11.45 17.28
CA VAL A 25 -33.42 -12.63 18.15
C VAL A 25 -32.28 -12.39 19.16
N ASP A 26 -31.14 -11.89 18.70
CA ASP A 26 -29.97 -11.64 19.55
C ASP A 26 -30.21 -10.45 20.53
N SER A 27 -31.10 -9.51 20.17
CA SER A 27 -31.47 -8.35 21.01
C SER A 27 -32.66 -8.61 21.95
N LEU A 28 -33.16 -9.85 22.02
CA LEU A 28 -34.27 -10.27 22.90
C LEU A 28 -35.55 -9.42 22.74
N VAL A 29 -35.78 -8.88 21.54
CA VAL A 29 -36.97 -8.09 21.25
C VAL A 29 -38.18 -9.03 21.17
N ASP A 30 -39.19 -8.78 22.02
CA ASP A 30 -40.43 -9.57 22.00
C ASP A 30 -41.27 -9.25 20.76
N LEU A 31 -41.38 -10.24 19.86
CA LEU A 31 -42.19 -10.18 18.65
C LEU A 31 -43.57 -10.84 18.80
N SER A 32 -43.99 -11.24 20.01
CA SER A 32 -45.26 -11.94 20.25
C SER A 32 -46.50 -11.23 19.67
N ASN A 33 -46.45 -9.90 19.57
CA ASN A 33 -47.51 -9.07 19.01
C ASN A 33 -47.54 -9.01 17.47
N TYR A 34 -46.54 -9.57 16.78
CA TYR A 34 -46.44 -9.55 15.32
C TYR A 34 -46.74 -10.94 14.75
N LYS A 35 -47.68 -11.01 13.81
CA LYS A 35 -47.95 -12.26 13.10
C LYS A 35 -46.83 -12.54 12.09
N PRO A 36 -46.27 -13.76 12.06
CA PRO A 36 -45.32 -14.15 11.02
C PRO A 36 -45.94 -13.94 9.63
N VAL A 37 -45.19 -13.29 8.75
CA VAL A 37 -45.54 -13.15 7.33
C VAL A 37 -44.67 -14.12 6.54
N GLU A 38 -45.31 -15.06 5.84
CA GLU A 38 -44.61 -15.95 4.92
C GLU A 38 -44.26 -15.18 3.64
N ILE A 39 -42.97 -15.13 3.31
CA ILE A 39 -42.48 -14.50 2.08
C ILE A 39 -42.01 -15.60 1.14
N ASN A 40 -42.73 -15.73 0.04
CA ASN A 40 -42.31 -16.53 -1.10
C ASN A 40 -41.65 -15.60 -2.10
N ALA A 41 -40.33 -15.69 -2.25
CA ALA A 41 -39.58 -14.89 -3.22
C ALA A 41 -38.58 -15.77 -3.95
N THR A 42 -38.48 -15.57 -5.26
CA THR A 42 -37.51 -16.25 -6.12
C THR A 42 -36.17 -15.52 -6.03
N TYR A 43 -35.11 -16.22 -5.62
CA TYR A 43 -33.76 -15.65 -5.55
C TYR A 43 -32.84 -16.30 -6.58
N ASP A 44 -31.95 -15.49 -7.15
CA ASP A 44 -30.91 -15.99 -8.03
C ASP A 44 -29.85 -16.80 -7.26
N THR A 45 -29.12 -17.62 -8.01
CA THR A 45 -28.01 -18.46 -7.51
C THR A 45 -26.94 -17.64 -6.78
N LYS A 46 -26.72 -16.39 -7.21
CA LYS A 46 -25.73 -15.47 -6.64
C LYS A 46 -26.11 -15.04 -5.22
N THR A 47 -27.39 -14.78 -4.98
CA THR A 47 -27.92 -14.37 -3.67
C THR A 47 -27.88 -15.52 -2.66
N PHE A 48 -28.19 -16.74 -3.08
CA PHE A 48 -28.04 -17.91 -2.21
C PHE A 48 -26.57 -18.17 -1.84
N SER A 49 -25.67 -18.02 -2.82
CA SER A 49 -24.23 -18.17 -2.60
C SER A 49 -23.68 -17.13 -1.61
N SER A 50 -24.13 -15.87 -1.70
CA SER A 50 -23.70 -14.80 -0.77
C SER A 50 -24.21 -14.99 0.66
N MET A 51 -25.30 -15.75 0.85
CA MET A 51 -25.82 -16.14 2.17
C MET A 51 -25.09 -17.37 2.76
N GLY A 52 -24.05 -17.88 2.11
CA GLY A 52 -23.29 -19.03 2.58
C GLY A 52 -23.95 -20.38 2.27
N TYR A 53 -24.82 -20.44 1.27
CA TYR A 53 -25.35 -21.71 0.76
C TYR A 53 -24.53 -22.16 -0.46
N VAL A 54 -24.41 -23.47 -0.63
CA VAL A 54 -23.78 -24.09 -1.79
C VAL A 54 -24.76 -25.03 -2.47
N LEU A 55 -24.76 -25.06 -3.79
CA LEU A 55 -25.59 -25.97 -4.57
C LEU A 55 -24.85 -27.30 -4.73
N VAL A 56 -25.41 -28.39 -4.19
CA VAL A 56 -24.89 -29.75 -4.32
C VAL A 56 -26.06 -30.66 -4.73
N ASN A 57 -25.91 -31.41 -5.82
CA ASN A 57 -26.94 -32.31 -6.35
C ASN A 57 -28.32 -31.62 -6.50
N ASP A 58 -28.35 -30.44 -7.11
CA ASP A 58 -29.55 -29.61 -7.32
C ASP A 58 -30.32 -29.22 -6.05
N LYS A 59 -29.66 -29.32 -4.88
CA LYS A 59 -30.19 -28.88 -3.58
C LYS A 59 -29.25 -27.88 -2.94
N TRP A 60 -29.82 -26.84 -2.33
CA TRP A 60 -29.06 -25.85 -1.59
C TRP A 60 -28.76 -26.35 -0.17
N HIS A 61 -27.49 -26.37 0.18
CA HIS A 61 -27.01 -26.76 1.51
C HIS A 61 -26.36 -25.57 2.21
N LYS A 62 -26.70 -25.34 3.47
CA LYS A 62 -26.04 -24.32 4.30
C LYS A 62 -24.61 -24.79 4.55
N LYS A 63 -23.63 -23.94 4.21
CA LYS A 63 -22.22 -24.19 4.48
C LYS A 63 -21.99 -23.99 5.98
N GLU A 64 -22.33 -24.98 6.79
CA GLU A 64 -22.04 -24.95 8.23
C GLU A 64 -20.52 -24.99 8.46
N SER A 65 -20.10 -24.24 9.48
CA SER A 65 -18.72 -23.88 9.71
C SER A 65 -17.87 -25.06 10.16
N LEU A 66 -16.87 -25.44 9.37
CA LEU A 66 -15.67 -26.11 9.85
C LEU A 66 -14.43 -25.45 9.23
N GLN A 67 -13.87 -24.54 10.03
CA GLN A 67 -12.45 -24.38 10.31
C GLN A 67 -11.44 -24.15 9.16
N ALA A 68 -10.76 -23.02 9.31
CA ALA A 68 -9.37 -22.75 9.00
C ALA A 68 -8.92 -22.52 7.55
N ARG A 69 -8.34 -21.33 7.40
CA ARG A 69 -7.07 -21.09 6.69
C ARG A 69 -7.09 -21.38 5.19
N ALA A 70 -7.55 -20.40 4.42
CA ALA A 70 -6.95 -20.14 3.13
C ALA A 70 -6.88 -18.63 2.92
N GLU A 71 -5.67 -18.14 3.17
CA GLU A 71 -5.06 -17.04 2.42
C GLU A 71 -5.63 -15.66 2.71
N THR A 72 -5.12 -15.10 3.81
CA THR A 72 -4.63 -13.72 3.82
C THR A 72 -4.02 -13.42 2.46
N SER A 73 -4.76 -12.68 1.64
CA SER A 73 -4.26 -12.14 0.39
C SER A 73 -2.98 -11.38 0.71
N LYS A 74 -1.87 -11.90 0.18
CA LYS A 74 -0.57 -11.23 0.16
C LYS A 74 -0.79 -9.90 -0.57
N ALA A 75 -1.10 -8.85 0.19
CA ALA A 75 -0.78 -7.51 -0.20
C ALA A 75 0.74 -7.48 -0.34
N THR A 76 1.21 -7.35 -1.57
CA THR A 76 2.60 -7.13 -1.92
C THR A 76 3.12 -5.97 -1.07
N ARG A 77 3.77 -6.31 0.04
CA ARG A 77 4.60 -5.38 0.80
C ARG A 77 5.69 -4.96 -0.16
N VAL A 78 5.57 -3.75 -0.68
CA VAL A 78 6.72 -3.01 -1.19
C VAL A 78 7.72 -3.03 -0.05
N SER A 79 8.80 -3.78 -0.24
CA SER A 79 9.69 -4.16 0.83
C SER A 79 10.38 -2.93 1.39
N ALA A 80 10.31 -2.76 2.71
CA ALA A 80 11.14 -1.83 3.47
C ALA A 80 12.65 -2.08 3.24
N ASP A 81 13.02 -3.26 2.72
CA ASP A 81 14.40 -3.63 2.41
C ASP A 81 15.02 -2.75 1.33
N SER A 82 14.25 -2.24 0.36
CA SER A 82 14.82 -1.45 -0.75
C SER A 82 15.27 -0.05 -0.32
N ALA A 83 14.52 0.61 0.58
CA ALA A 83 14.90 1.91 1.12
C ALA A 83 16.06 1.79 2.13
N SER A 84 16.07 0.72 2.93
CA SER A 84 17.16 0.40 3.85
C SER A 84 18.46 0.11 3.09
N ALA A 85 18.39 -0.65 1.99
CA ALA A 85 19.54 -0.96 1.15
C ALA A 85 20.14 0.29 0.50
N LEU A 86 19.30 1.21 -0.01
CA LEU A 86 19.78 2.48 -0.58
C LEU A 86 20.42 3.38 0.48
N LEU A 87 19.86 3.47 1.69
CA LEU A 87 20.45 4.23 2.78
C LEU A 87 21.81 3.65 3.22
N GLN A 88 21.95 2.33 3.20
CA GLN A 88 23.20 1.64 3.49
C GLN A 88 24.27 1.92 2.42
N GLU A 89 23.93 1.82 1.13
CA GLU A 89 24.86 2.16 0.04
C GLU A 89 25.33 3.61 0.11
N VAL A 90 24.44 4.55 0.43
CA VAL A 90 24.81 5.97 0.63
C VAL A 90 25.78 6.12 1.81
N GLY A 91 25.58 5.36 2.89
CA GLY A 91 26.49 5.31 4.04
C GLY A 91 27.89 4.83 3.66
N ASP A 92 27.98 3.73 2.90
CA ASP A 92 29.23 3.14 2.43
C ASP A 92 29.98 4.06 1.45
N ILE A 93 29.25 4.73 0.55
CA ILE A 93 29.84 5.71 -0.37
C ILE A 93 30.44 6.88 0.41
N LYS A 94 29.75 7.37 1.44
CA LYS A 94 30.24 8.46 2.30
C LYS A 94 31.52 8.06 3.07
N THR A 95 31.59 6.83 3.58
CA THR A 95 32.80 6.34 4.26
C THR A 95 33.97 6.18 3.28
N ARG A 96 33.71 5.72 2.05
CA ARG A 96 34.74 5.62 1.01
C ARG A 96 35.27 6.99 0.58
N LEU A 97 34.41 8.00 0.50
CA LEU A 97 34.81 9.38 0.17
C LEU A 97 35.69 10.00 1.25
N THR A 98 35.31 9.86 2.53
CA THR A 98 36.13 10.37 3.65
C THR A 98 37.50 9.69 3.74
N ARG A 99 37.58 8.37 3.44
CA ARG A 99 38.86 7.67 3.33
C ARG A 99 39.70 8.15 2.14
N LEU A 100 39.06 8.46 1.02
CA LEU A 100 39.76 9.00 -0.14
C LEU A 100 40.34 10.38 0.16
N GLU A 101 39.57 11.23 0.83
CA GLU A 101 40.00 12.56 1.27
C GLU A 101 41.22 12.48 2.20
N SER A 102 41.20 11.60 3.21
CA SER A 102 42.37 11.40 4.07
C SER A 102 43.61 10.93 3.30
N ASN A 103 43.42 10.03 2.33
CA ASN A 103 44.52 9.53 1.50
C ASN A 103 45.13 10.63 0.62
N VAL A 104 44.30 11.51 0.06
CA VAL A 104 44.77 12.68 -0.71
C VAL A 104 45.58 13.63 0.17
N MET A 105 45.14 13.83 1.41
CA MET A 105 45.85 14.68 2.38
C MET A 105 47.22 14.08 2.77
N VAL A 106 47.29 12.75 2.98
CA VAL A 106 48.55 12.04 3.24
C VAL A 106 49.50 12.09 2.03
N MET A 107 48.98 11.94 0.82
CA MET A 107 49.76 12.11 -0.40
C MET A 107 50.35 13.52 -0.50
N GLN A 108 49.55 14.56 -0.22
CA GLN A 108 50.01 15.95 -0.20
C GLN A 108 51.19 16.15 0.76
N ASP A 109 51.09 15.60 1.97
CA ASP A 109 52.12 15.71 3.00
C ASP A 109 53.42 14.97 2.63
N CYS A 110 53.30 13.77 2.06
CA CYS A 110 54.45 13.00 1.59
C CYS A 110 55.17 13.73 0.43
N LEU A 111 54.41 14.37 -0.44
CA LEU A 111 54.94 15.08 -1.60
C LEU A 111 55.63 16.38 -1.21
N ASN A 112 55.07 17.12 -0.24
CA ASN A 112 55.72 18.29 0.35
C ASN A 112 57.07 17.91 1.01
N LYS A 113 57.12 16.77 1.70
CA LYS A 113 58.36 16.23 2.28
C LYS A 113 59.39 15.87 1.21
N ASN A 114 58.99 15.22 0.12
CA ASN A 114 59.89 14.90 -1.00
C ASN A 114 60.39 16.17 -1.72
N LEU A 115 59.54 17.19 -1.84
CA LEU A 115 59.91 18.49 -2.43
C LEU A 115 61.00 19.20 -1.60
N GLN A 116 60.95 19.08 -0.27
CA GLN A 116 61.96 19.64 0.63
C GLN A 116 63.34 18.96 0.49
N HIS A 117 63.37 17.67 0.11
CA HIS A 117 64.59 16.87 -0.01
C HIS A 117 65.30 16.96 -1.38
N SER A 118 64.61 17.43 -2.43
CA SER A 118 65.10 17.38 -3.82
C SER A 118 65.58 18.75 -4.32
N LYS A 119 66.83 19.13 -3.99
CA LYS A 119 67.46 20.32 -4.59
C LYS A 119 68.16 20.06 -5.95
N ASP A 120 68.43 18.80 -6.30
CA ASP A 120 69.30 18.47 -7.45
C ASP A 120 68.58 17.90 -8.70
N THR A 121 67.25 17.72 -8.68
CA THR A 121 66.49 17.10 -9.80
C THR A 121 65.38 18.02 -10.35
N SER A 122 65.75 19.19 -10.87
CA SER A 122 64.83 20.30 -11.23
C SER A 122 63.78 19.98 -12.31
N THR A 123 64.11 19.15 -13.31
CA THR A 123 63.22 18.94 -14.48
C THR A 123 62.11 17.94 -14.21
N ASP A 124 62.40 16.83 -13.54
CA ASP A 124 61.39 15.80 -13.27
C ASP A 124 60.42 16.24 -12.17
N VAL A 125 60.88 17.02 -11.19
CA VAL A 125 60.01 17.66 -10.19
C VAL A 125 59.00 18.62 -10.85
N ARG A 126 59.41 19.37 -11.90
CA ARG A 126 58.50 20.25 -12.64
C ARG A 126 57.41 19.46 -13.38
N LYS A 127 57.75 18.31 -13.99
CA LYS A 127 56.77 17.43 -14.66
C LYS A 127 55.78 16.83 -13.68
N ILE A 128 56.26 16.36 -12.51
CA ILE A 128 55.40 15.85 -11.43
C ILE A 128 54.43 16.93 -10.95
N LYS A 129 54.92 18.16 -10.75
CA LYS A 129 54.09 19.29 -10.33
C LYS A 129 52.98 19.61 -11.33
N LEU A 130 53.28 19.60 -12.63
CA LEU A 130 52.27 19.81 -13.68
C LEU A 130 51.22 18.68 -13.70
N ALA A 131 51.66 17.42 -13.67
CA ALA A 131 50.76 16.28 -13.63
C ALA A 131 49.84 16.30 -12.39
N MET A 132 50.34 16.81 -11.27
CA MET A 132 49.56 16.95 -10.03
C MET A 132 48.51 18.06 -10.11
N GLU A 133 48.83 19.21 -10.71
CA GLU A 133 47.83 20.27 -10.92
C GLU A 133 46.73 19.80 -11.90
N ASP A 134 47.10 19.02 -12.93
CA ASP A 134 46.13 18.41 -13.84
C ASP A 134 45.22 17.40 -13.11
N LEU A 135 45.82 16.53 -12.27
CA LEU A 135 45.07 15.58 -11.44
C LEU A 135 44.13 16.30 -10.47
N LYS A 136 44.59 17.39 -9.84
CA LYS A 136 43.77 18.22 -8.95
C LYS A 136 42.59 18.83 -9.69
N LYS A 137 42.81 19.37 -10.89
CA LYS A 137 41.76 19.95 -11.73
C LYS A 137 40.71 18.90 -12.13
N GLU A 138 41.13 17.72 -12.56
CA GLU A 138 40.20 16.62 -12.87
C GLU A 138 39.52 16.04 -11.63
N GLY A 139 40.21 16.01 -10.49
CA GLY A 139 39.63 15.65 -9.19
C GLY A 139 38.48 16.58 -8.81
N VAL A 140 38.72 17.90 -8.83
CA VAL A 140 37.70 18.92 -8.55
C VAL A 140 36.53 18.82 -9.53
N LYS A 141 36.80 18.64 -10.82
CA LYS A 141 35.77 18.47 -11.85
C LYS A 141 34.92 17.22 -11.62
N THR A 142 35.55 16.12 -11.24
CA THR A 142 34.85 14.85 -10.94
C THR A 142 33.97 14.99 -9.70
N VAL A 143 34.49 15.60 -8.63
CA VAL A 143 33.72 15.86 -7.40
C VAL A 143 32.52 16.77 -7.69
N ASN A 144 32.70 17.85 -8.45
CA ASN A 144 31.60 18.74 -8.84
C ASN A 144 30.52 18.04 -9.68
N ARG A 145 30.91 17.09 -10.54
CA ARG A 145 29.96 16.26 -11.28
C ARG A 145 29.18 15.35 -10.34
N LEU A 146 29.84 14.72 -9.37
CA LEU A 146 29.19 13.85 -8.39
C LEU A 146 28.20 14.64 -7.51
N ILE A 147 28.57 15.84 -7.06
CA ILE A 147 27.67 16.71 -6.28
C ILE A 147 26.37 16.97 -7.07
N LYS A 148 26.47 17.34 -8.35
CA LYS A 148 25.29 17.55 -9.21
C LYS A 148 24.43 16.30 -9.37
N GLN A 149 25.06 15.13 -9.49
CA GLN A 149 24.32 13.87 -9.58
C GLN A 149 23.58 13.56 -8.27
N VAL A 150 24.23 13.78 -7.12
CA VAL A 150 23.62 13.61 -5.79
C VAL A 150 22.44 14.57 -5.62
N ASP A 151 22.58 15.83 -6.00
CA ASP A 151 21.49 16.82 -5.94
C ASP A 151 20.30 16.42 -6.82
N SER A 152 20.58 15.92 -8.03
CA SER A 152 19.54 15.42 -8.93
C SER A 152 18.81 14.19 -8.36
N ILE A 153 19.54 13.26 -7.74
CA ILE A 153 18.95 12.08 -7.10
C ILE A 153 18.08 12.50 -5.92
N LYS A 154 18.57 13.44 -5.10
CA LYS A 154 17.81 13.98 -3.96
C LYS A 154 16.49 14.61 -4.42
N ALA A 155 16.54 15.48 -5.44
CA ALA A 155 15.33 16.11 -5.98
C ALA A 155 14.35 15.07 -6.57
N GLY A 156 14.85 14.05 -7.26
CA GLY A 156 14.03 12.94 -7.75
C GLY A 156 13.35 12.17 -6.63
N ALA A 157 14.08 11.84 -5.56
CA ALA A 157 13.55 11.14 -4.40
C ALA A 157 12.46 11.94 -3.67
N GLU A 158 12.67 13.25 -3.48
CA GLU A 158 11.68 14.15 -2.88
C GLU A 158 10.39 14.23 -3.73
N SER A 159 10.53 14.31 -5.05
CA SER A 159 9.40 14.29 -6.00
C SER A 159 8.60 12.98 -5.90
N SER A 160 9.26 11.83 -5.99
CA SER A 160 8.62 10.52 -5.90
C SER A 160 7.95 10.28 -4.55
N HIS A 161 8.54 10.77 -3.45
CA HIS A 161 7.92 10.68 -2.13
C HIS A 161 6.62 11.49 -2.05
N ASN A 162 6.62 12.71 -2.62
CA ASN A 162 5.43 13.55 -2.66
C ASN A 162 4.33 12.94 -3.53
N GLU A 163 4.67 12.39 -4.71
CA GLU A 163 3.72 11.67 -5.57
C GLU A 163 3.09 10.47 -4.85
N LEU A 164 3.92 9.68 -4.13
CA LEU A 164 3.42 8.55 -3.34
C LEU A 164 2.48 9.02 -2.23
N ALA A 165 2.83 10.08 -1.51
CA ALA A 165 2.00 10.64 -0.44
C ALA A 165 0.62 11.08 -0.97
N VAL A 166 0.61 11.81 -2.09
CA VAL A 166 -0.64 12.26 -2.76
C VAL A 166 -1.47 11.06 -3.21
N SER A 167 -0.83 10.04 -3.80
CA SER A 167 -1.51 8.82 -4.27
C SER A 167 -2.17 8.08 -3.10
N VAL A 168 -1.44 7.84 -2.01
CA VAL A 168 -1.95 7.16 -0.82
C VAL A 168 -3.11 7.94 -0.19
N GLN A 169 -2.97 9.25 -0.03
CA GLN A 169 -4.03 10.11 0.51
C GLN A 169 -5.30 10.06 -0.36
N THR A 170 -5.14 10.09 -1.68
CA THR A 170 -6.25 10.02 -2.63
C THR A 170 -6.94 8.66 -2.56
N SER A 171 -6.20 7.56 -2.54
CA SER A 171 -6.76 6.21 -2.40
C SER A 171 -7.53 6.05 -1.09
N TYR A 172 -7.00 6.56 0.02
CA TYR A 172 -7.68 6.49 1.31
C TYR A 172 -8.97 7.32 1.33
N SER A 173 -8.93 8.53 0.77
CA SER A 173 -10.13 9.39 0.63
C SER A 173 -11.22 8.72 -0.21
N ASN A 174 -10.85 8.10 -1.33
CA ASN A 174 -11.80 7.38 -2.18
C ASN A 174 -12.39 6.15 -1.46
N PHE A 175 -11.55 5.34 -0.84
CA PHE A 175 -11.99 4.19 -0.06
C PHE A 175 -12.96 4.60 1.06
N SER A 176 -12.65 5.66 1.81
CA SER A 176 -13.53 6.19 2.86
C SER A 176 -14.91 6.57 2.32
N LYS A 177 -14.95 7.27 1.17
CA LYS A 177 -16.22 7.66 0.52
C LYS A 177 -17.00 6.44 0.03
N ASP A 178 -16.32 5.42 -0.48
CA ASP A 178 -16.97 4.19 -0.95
C ASP A 178 -17.58 3.40 0.21
N VAL A 179 -16.86 3.31 1.34
CA VAL A 179 -17.37 2.70 2.58
C VAL A 179 -18.58 3.47 3.10
N GLU A 180 -18.52 4.80 3.16
CA GLU A 180 -19.63 5.65 3.60
C GLU A 180 -20.87 5.45 2.72
N ARG A 181 -20.72 5.49 1.40
CA ARG A 181 -21.82 5.23 0.46
C ARG A 181 -22.39 3.82 0.60
N SER A 182 -21.53 2.83 0.80
CA SER A 182 -21.95 1.43 1.02
C SER A 182 -22.75 1.30 2.31
N TYR A 183 -22.28 1.90 3.40
CA TYR A 183 -22.95 1.91 4.69
C TYR A 183 -24.31 2.61 4.64
N ASP A 184 -24.40 3.77 3.98
CA ASP A 184 -25.66 4.49 3.79
C ASP A 184 -26.66 3.66 2.98
N SER A 185 -26.18 3.00 1.91
CA SER A 185 -26.99 2.10 1.10
C SER A 185 -27.52 0.93 1.93
N PHE A 186 -26.66 0.30 2.73
CA PHE A 186 -27.01 -0.76 3.65
C PHE A 186 -28.09 -0.31 4.64
N CYS A 187 -27.88 0.81 5.34
CA CYS A 187 -28.83 1.36 6.31
C CYS A 187 -30.20 1.65 5.67
N ARG A 188 -30.21 2.27 4.47
CA ARG A 188 -31.45 2.53 3.72
C ARG A 188 -32.20 1.24 3.39
N ASN A 189 -31.50 0.19 3.00
CA ASN A 189 -32.12 -1.09 2.66
C ASN A 189 -32.70 -1.78 3.90
N ILE A 190 -31.97 -1.80 5.01
CA ILE A 190 -32.47 -2.31 6.30
C ILE A 190 -33.75 -1.57 6.72
N LEU A 191 -33.76 -0.23 6.63
CA LEU A 191 -34.94 0.56 6.99
C LEU A 191 -36.15 0.23 6.09
N LYS A 192 -35.93 0.08 4.77
CA LYS A 192 -36.99 -0.33 3.82
C LYS A 192 -37.55 -1.71 4.19
N THR A 193 -36.68 -2.66 4.49
CA THR A 193 -37.06 -4.01 4.89
C THR A 193 -37.85 -4.00 6.20
N LEU A 194 -37.40 -3.26 7.22
CA LEU A 194 -38.14 -3.11 8.48
C LEU A 194 -39.52 -2.47 8.27
N LYS A 195 -39.62 -1.41 7.46
CA LYS A 195 -40.91 -0.79 7.13
C LYS A 195 -41.86 -1.77 6.43
N TYR A 196 -41.34 -2.65 5.57
CA TYR A 196 -42.14 -3.68 4.92
C TYR A 196 -42.68 -4.71 5.93
N PHE A 197 -41.86 -5.18 6.86
CA PHE A 197 -42.25 -6.20 7.85
C PHE A 197 -43.11 -5.66 9.00
N LEU A 198 -42.79 -4.46 9.50
CA LEU A 198 -43.38 -3.88 10.71
C LEU A 198 -44.40 -2.77 10.41
N GLY A 199 -44.52 -2.35 9.15
CA GLY A 199 -45.54 -1.41 8.73
C GLY A 199 -46.92 -1.99 8.99
N ARG A 200 -47.68 -1.38 9.91
CA ARG A 200 -49.11 -1.67 10.09
C ARG A 200 -49.82 -1.54 8.74
N ARG A 201 -50.46 -2.62 8.30
CA ARG A 201 -51.60 -2.54 7.38
C ARG A 201 -52.79 -1.93 8.10
#